data_AF-A0A7S0S8Q9-F1
#
_entry.id   AF-A0A7S0S8Q9-F1
#
_cell.length_a   1.000
_cell.length_b   1.000
_cell.length_c   1.000
_cell.angle_alpha   90.00
_cell.angle_beta   90.00
_cell.angle_gamma   90.00
#
_symmetry.space_group_name_H-M   'P 1'
#
loop_
_entity.id
_entity.type
_entity.pdbx_description
1 polymer ?
#
loop_
_entity_poly.entity_id
_entity_poly.type
_entity_poly.pdbx_seq_one_letter_code
_entity_poly.pdbx_strand_id
1 'polypeptide(L)'
;RNASSSSFSDTRGEGAGEGGAVGGGRGGAARKHGSEEESSTKAGEGDRSRSESDTLARVLRAQLDAMHRAGTYKHERVILSAQGATIFVTEEASIEEVGCPQGQNTAVETANVAMEDGAEEVRGSSPFSPPPPTEMQRPRPIITSTTKAVLNFCSNNYLGMSNHPALVDAAKCALDTHGHGLASVRFICGTQDIHQRLERKIAAFHGKADAILYPSCFDANAGLFEAILTEEDAVISDALNHASIIDGIRLCKAKRLRYHHADMEHLEQRLVEAKDARVRLIATDGVFSMDGDVAPLRDIVRLARRHDALVFVDEC
;
A
#
# COMPACT_ATOMS: atom_id res chain seq x y z
N ARG A 1 9.56 51.34 4.03
CA ARG A 1 9.02 52.62 4.55
C ARG A 1 7.63 52.80 3.94
N ASN A 2 6.60 52.87 4.80
CA ASN A 2 5.17 53.21 4.63
C ASN A 2 4.37 52.50 3.52
N ALA A 3 3.28 51.76 3.74
CA ALA A 3 2.07 51.86 4.59
C ALA A 3 0.94 52.77 4.02
N SER A 4 -0.31 52.35 4.33
CA SER A 4 -1.63 53.01 4.25
C SER A 4 -2.31 53.13 2.87
N SER A 5 -3.48 52.54 2.56
CA SER A 5 -4.83 52.48 3.18
C SER A 5 -5.74 53.66 2.80
N SER A 6 -6.94 53.39 2.28
CA SER A 6 -8.24 53.86 2.84
C SER A 6 -9.43 53.62 1.90
N SER A 7 -10.53 53.24 2.52
CA SER A 7 -11.91 53.02 2.06
C SER A 7 -12.78 54.29 2.09
N PHE A 8 -14.11 54.12 1.91
CA PHE A 8 -15.27 55.06 1.94
C PHE A 8 -15.67 55.64 0.57
N SER A 9 -16.94 55.76 0.14
CA SER A 9 -18.28 55.77 0.77
C SER A 9 -19.35 55.68 -0.36
N ASP A 10 -20.41 54.88 -0.28
CA ASP A 10 -21.75 55.17 0.30
C ASP A 10 -22.79 55.71 -0.73
N THR A 11 -23.95 55.05 -0.83
CA THR A 11 -25.30 55.66 -0.74
C THR A 11 -26.40 54.62 -0.97
N ARG A 12 -27.30 54.54 0.03
CA ARG A 12 -28.58 53.84 0.04
C ARG A 12 -29.67 54.65 -0.67
N GLY A 13 -30.72 53.96 -1.11
CA GLY A 13 -32.02 54.54 -1.44
C GLY A 13 -33.09 53.46 -1.59
N GLU A 14 -33.94 53.30 -0.58
CA GLU A 14 -35.10 52.41 -0.50
C GLU A 14 -36.30 52.92 -1.33
N GLY A 15 -37.23 52.02 -1.67
CA GLY A 15 -38.57 52.38 -2.15
C GLY A 15 -39.42 51.16 -2.54
N ALA A 16 -40.35 50.78 -1.66
CA ALA A 16 -41.31 49.68 -1.81
C ALA A 16 -42.68 50.14 -2.35
N GLY A 17 -43.52 49.17 -2.76
CA GLY A 17 -44.96 49.31 -3.03
C GLY A 17 -45.35 48.62 -4.34
N GLU A 18 -46.01 47.46 -4.36
CA GLU A 18 -47.38 47.08 -3.96
C GLU A 18 -48.25 46.76 -5.20
N GLY A 19 -48.89 45.59 -5.18
CA GLY A 19 -50.29 45.43 -5.59
C GLY A 19 -50.61 44.96 -7.02
N GLY A 20 -51.46 43.92 -7.10
CA GLY A 20 -52.50 43.86 -8.14
C GLY A 20 -52.62 42.55 -8.92
N ALA A 21 -53.60 41.73 -8.54
CA ALA A 21 -54.05 40.50 -9.20
C ALA A 21 -54.89 40.75 -10.47
N VAL A 22 -55.26 39.62 -11.14
CA VAL A 22 -56.47 39.31 -11.96
C VAL A 22 -56.02 38.53 -13.21
N GLY A 23 -56.30 37.23 -13.35
CA GLY A 23 -57.54 36.66 -13.90
C GLY A 23 -57.33 36.34 -15.39
N GLY A 24 -57.74 35.24 -16.02
CA GLY A 24 -58.52 34.07 -15.68
C GLY A 24 -58.88 33.37 -17.01
N GLY A 25 -59.26 32.08 -16.94
CA GLY A 25 -60.33 31.58 -17.82
C GLY A 25 -60.02 30.48 -18.85
N ARG A 26 -60.93 29.49 -18.81
CA ARG A 26 -61.44 28.61 -19.88
C ARG A 26 -60.63 27.33 -20.12
N GLY A 27 -61.23 26.14 -20.23
CA GLY A 27 -62.64 25.75 -20.28
C GLY A 27 -62.74 24.21 -20.27
N GLY A 28 -63.89 23.69 -19.82
CA GLY A 28 -64.18 22.26 -19.83
C GLY A 28 -64.73 21.77 -21.17
N ALA A 29 -64.57 20.47 -21.45
CA ALA A 29 -65.66 19.54 -21.73
C ALA A 29 -65.14 18.15 -22.17
N ALA A 30 -65.61 17.15 -21.43
CA ALA A 30 -65.78 15.72 -21.70
C ALA A 30 -65.63 15.20 -23.15
N ARG A 31 -65.01 14.00 -23.29
CA ARG A 31 -65.72 12.72 -23.53
C ARG A 31 -64.78 11.50 -23.69
N LYS A 32 -65.18 10.42 -22.98
CA LYS A 32 -65.24 8.98 -23.34
C LYS A 32 -63.97 8.18 -23.72
N HIS A 33 -63.76 7.14 -22.90
CA HIS A 33 -63.42 5.73 -23.19
C HIS A 33 -62.28 5.36 -24.14
N GLY A 34 -61.36 4.54 -23.62
CA GLY A 34 -60.90 3.32 -24.30
C GLY A 34 -59.39 3.17 -24.43
N SER A 35 -58.85 2.23 -23.64
CA SER A 35 -57.71 1.33 -23.92
C SER A 35 -56.40 1.90 -24.48
N GLU A 36 -55.31 1.75 -23.71
CA GLU A 36 -54.19 0.84 -24.07
C GLU A 36 -53.15 0.86 -22.94
N GLU A 37 -52.74 -0.34 -22.51
CA GLU A 37 -51.64 -0.57 -21.57
C GLU A 37 -50.31 -0.30 -22.27
N GLU A 38 -49.49 0.61 -21.73
CA GLU A 38 -48.05 0.65 -21.99
C GLU A 38 -47.31 0.41 -20.66
N SER A 39 -46.91 -0.84 -20.42
CA SER A 39 -45.88 -1.16 -19.42
C SER A 39 -44.51 -1.08 -20.09
N SER A 40 -43.78 0.01 -19.87
CA SER A 40 -42.38 0.16 -20.29
C SER A 40 -41.41 -0.13 -19.13
N THR A 41 -40.77 -1.29 -19.24
CA THR A 41 -39.35 -1.58 -18.91
C THR A 41 -38.62 -0.68 -17.89
N LYS A 42 -38.58 -1.13 -16.64
CA LYS A 42 -37.47 -0.89 -15.67
C LYS A 42 -37.07 -2.20 -14.99
N ALA A 43 -36.41 -3.08 -15.71
CA ALA A 43 -35.73 -4.25 -15.13
C ALA A 43 -34.48 -4.52 -15.98
N GLY A 44 -33.31 -4.06 -15.54
CA GLY A 44 -32.09 -4.23 -16.35
C GLY A 44 -30.76 -3.88 -15.69
N GLU A 45 -30.73 -3.04 -14.65
CA GLU A 45 -29.45 -2.61 -14.05
C GLU A 45 -29.08 -3.32 -12.74
N GLY A 46 -30.03 -3.99 -12.07
CA GLY A 46 -29.78 -4.64 -10.76
C GLY A 46 -29.22 -6.06 -10.80
N ASP A 47 -29.30 -6.73 -11.96
CA ASP A 47 -28.99 -8.18 -12.07
C ASP A 47 -27.57 -8.46 -12.62
N ARG A 48 -27.03 -7.55 -13.44
CA ARG A 48 -25.67 -7.69 -13.98
C ARG A 48 -24.56 -7.44 -12.95
N SER A 49 -24.78 -6.49 -12.02
CA SER A 49 -23.78 -6.20 -10.97
C SER A 49 -23.67 -7.32 -9.94
N ARG A 50 -24.77 -8.05 -9.68
CA ARG A 50 -24.77 -9.24 -8.81
C ARG A 50 -24.06 -10.43 -9.46
N SER A 51 -24.23 -10.66 -10.76
CA SER A 51 -23.60 -11.80 -11.45
C SER A 51 -22.09 -11.62 -11.70
N GLU A 52 -21.63 -10.39 -11.94
CA GLU A 52 -20.20 -10.08 -12.04
C GLU A 52 -19.48 -10.19 -10.68
N SER A 53 -20.13 -9.73 -9.60
CA SER A 53 -19.61 -9.89 -8.23
C SER A 53 -19.50 -11.35 -7.81
N ASP A 54 -20.44 -12.20 -8.25
CA ASP A 54 -20.41 -13.65 -7.96
C ASP A 54 -19.33 -14.38 -8.79
N THR A 55 -19.09 -13.90 -10.02
CA THR A 55 -18.02 -14.42 -10.88
C THR A 55 -16.63 -14.10 -10.32
N LEU A 56 -16.39 -12.87 -9.88
CA LEU A 56 -15.13 -12.49 -9.26
C LEU A 56 -14.89 -13.27 -7.95
N ALA A 57 -15.91 -13.36 -7.10
CA ALA A 57 -15.81 -14.10 -5.84
C ALA A 57 -15.44 -15.58 -6.07
N ARG A 58 -16.00 -16.21 -7.10
CA ARG A 58 -15.67 -17.59 -7.47
C ARG A 58 -14.21 -17.74 -7.92
N VAL A 59 -13.71 -16.81 -8.73
CA VAL A 59 -12.30 -16.82 -9.17
C VAL A 59 -11.35 -16.66 -7.98
N LEU A 60 -11.64 -15.71 -7.09
CA LEU A 60 -10.82 -15.46 -5.90
C LEU A 60 -10.80 -16.66 -4.94
N ARG A 61 -11.95 -17.32 -4.71
CA ARG A 61 -12.02 -18.54 -3.91
C ARG A 61 -11.21 -19.68 -4.53
N ALA A 62 -11.33 -19.89 -5.83
CA ALA A 62 -10.56 -20.94 -6.51
C ALA A 62 -9.05 -20.69 -6.43
N GLN A 63 -8.61 -19.43 -6.51
CA GLN A 63 -7.21 -19.06 -6.31
C GLN A 63 -6.75 -19.31 -4.87
N LEU A 64 -7.56 -18.94 -3.87
CA LEU A 64 -7.27 -19.19 -2.46
C LEU A 64 -7.14 -20.69 -2.17
N ASP A 65 -8.07 -21.50 -2.68
CA ASP A 65 -8.03 -22.96 -2.53
C ASP A 65 -6.79 -23.55 -3.22
N ALA A 66 -6.37 -23.00 -4.37
CA ALA A 66 -5.15 -23.41 -5.04
C ALA A 66 -3.90 -23.08 -4.20
N MET A 67 -3.86 -21.90 -3.56
CA MET A 67 -2.77 -21.54 -2.64
C MET A 67 -2.72 -22.46 -1.42
N HIS A 68 -3.88 -22.79 -0.84
CA HIS A 68 -4.00 -23.73 0.27
C HIS A 68 -3.51 -25.12 -0.14
N ARG A 69 -3.96 -25.63 -1.30
CA ARG A 69 -3.53 -26.94 -1.82
C ARG A 69 -2.02 -27.00 -2.11
N ALA A 70 -1.46 -25.91 -2.63
CA ALA A 70 -0.02 -25.81 -2.90
C ALA A 70 0.83 -25.59 -1.64
N GLY A 71 0.22 -25.41 -0.46
CA GLY A 71 0.94 -25.08 0.78
C GLY A 71 1.63 -23.71 0.74
N THR A 72 1.28 -22.86 -0.23
CA THR A 72 1.85 -21.51 -0.38
C THR A 72 1.08 -20.48 0.44
N TYR A 73 -0.06 -20.87 1.01
CA TYR A 73 -0.79 -20.04 1.97
C TYR A 73 -0.02 -19.95 3.28
N LYS A 74 0.46 -18.75 3.59
CA LYS A 74 1.24 -18.48 4.78
C LYS A 74 0.32 -18.09 5.92
N HIS A 75 0.27 -18.93 6.95
CA HIS A 75 -0.35 -18.58 8.21
C HIS A 75 0.51 -17.56 8.95
N GLU A 76 -0.06 -16.39 9.24
CA GLU A 76 0.64 -15.33 9.97
C GLU A 76 0.67 -15.64 11.46
N ARG A 77 1.86 -15.52 12.06
CA ARG A 77 1.95 -15.50 13.52
C ARG A 77 1.55 -14.12 14.01
N VAL A 78 0.62 -14.09 14.95
CA VAL A 78 0.22 -12.84 15.60
C VAL A 78 1.22 -12.51 16.70
N ILE A 79 1.93 -11.39 16.50
CA ILE A 79 2.87 -10.83 17.46
C ILE A 79 2.12 -9.83 18.34
N LEU A 80 2.17 -10.02 19.67
CA LEU A 80 1.44 -9.22 20.65
C LEU A 80 2.26 -8.11 21.31
N SER A 81 3.55 -8.04 20.98
CA SER A 81 4.48 -7.05 21.51
C SER A 81 5.11 -6.23 20.40
N ALA A 82 5.61 -5.04 20.75
CA ALA A 82 6.49 -4.31 19.84
C ALA A 82 7.67 -5.19 19.41
N GLN A 83 8.16 -4.99 18.19
CA GLN A 83 9.35 -5.70 17.72
C GLN A 83 10.54 -5.41 18.64
N GLY A 84 11.32 -6.44 18.94
CA GLY A 84 12.45 -6.42 19.87
C GLY A 84 13.11 -7.78 19.95
N ALA A 85 14.16 -7.92 20.76
CA ALA A 85 14.91 -9.18 20.89
C ALA A 85 14.05 -10.34 21.41
N THR A 86 13.07 -10.04 22.27
CA THR A 86 12.06 -10.98 22.73
C THR A 86 10.69 -10.46 22.33
N ILE A 87 9.89 -11.32 21.70
CA ILE A 87 8.50 -11.03 21.35
C ILE A 87 7.56 -12.03 22.00
N PHE A 88 6.31 -11.62 22.19
CA PHE A 88 5.23 -12.49 22.62
C PHE A 88 4.37 -12.87 21.42
N VAL A 89 4.09 -14.16 21.27
CA VAL A 89 3.21 -14.69 20.22
C VAL A 89 2.02 -15.39 20.84
N THR A 90 0.89 -15.37 20.14
CA THR A 90 -0.31 -16.17 20.48
C THR A 90 -0.33 -17.46 19.67
N GLU A 91 -0.95 -18.50 20.21
CA GLU A 91 -1.32 -19.70 19.47
C GLU A 91 -2.62 -19.44 18.70
N GLU A 92 -2.73 -19.94 17.47
CA GLU A 92 -3.84 -19.65 16.53
C GLU A 92 -5.24 -19.89 17.12
N ALA A 93 -5.37 -20.80 18.09
CA ALA A 93 -6.65 -21.19 18.70
C ALA A 93 -7.24 -20.17 19.70
N SER A 94 -6.63 -18.99 19.88
CA SER A 94 -6.97 -18.06 20.96
C SER A 94 -7.18 -16.61 20.54
N ILE A 95 -7.31 -16.37 19.23
CA ILE A 95 -7.80 -15.10 18.71
C ILE A 95 -9.33 -15.12 18.84
N GLU A 96 -9.86 -14.78 20.01
CA GLU A 96 -11.25 -14.35 20.08
C GLU A 96 -11.35 -13.02 19.32
N GLU A 97 -12.16 -12.98 18.27
CA GLU A 97 -12.59 -11.72 17.70
C GLU A 97 -13.16 -10.87 18.84
N VAL A 98 -12.61 -9.67 19.05
CA VAL A 98 -13.33 -8.65 19.79
C VAL A 98 -14.50 -8.27 18.90
N GLY A 99 -15.61 -9.00 19.08
CA GLY A 99 -16.79 -8.88 18.24
C GLY A 99 -17.33 -7.47 18.27
N CYS A 100 -17.33 -6.81 17.10
CA CYS A 100 -18.40 -5.89 16.78
C CYS A 100 -19.63 -6.75 16.45
N PRO A 101 -20.82 -6.51 17.04
CA PRO A 101 -21.94 -7.44 16.97
C PRO A 101 -22.35 -7.65 15.51
N GLN A 102 -22.19 -8.87 14.98
CA GLN A 102 -22.69 -9.22 13.66
C GLN A 102 -23.66 -10.39 13.71
N GLY A 103 -24.80 -10.16 13.06
CA GLY A 103 -25.90 -11.09 12.89
C GLY A 103 -25.56 -12.20 11.89
N GLN A 104 -26.11 -13.37 12.21
CA GLN A 104 -25.98 -14.66 11.57
C GLN A 104 -26.48 -14.68 10.12
N ASN A 105 -25.88 -15.50 9.26
CA ASN A 105 -26.61 -16.66 8.74
C ASN A 105 -25.75 -17.67 7.96
N THR A 106 -26.23 -18.90 8.04
CA THR A 106 -25.60 -20.18 7.80
C THR A 106 -25.79 -20.73 6.39
N ALA A 107 -24.80 -21.56 5.99
CA ALA A 107 -24.89 -22.78 5.18
C ALA A 107 -25.33 -22.69 3.72
N VAL A 108 -24.60 -23.38 2.81
CA VAL A 108 -25.04 -24.62 2.15
C VAL A 108 -23.86 -25.24 1.39
N GLU A 109 -23.91 -26.57 1.35
CA GLU A 109 -22.92 -27.56 0.92
C GLU A 109 -22.79 -27.76 -0.61
N THR A 110 -21.65 -28.37 -0.97
CA THR A 110 -21.38 -29.37 -2.03
C THR A 110 -21.72 -29.12 -3.51
N ALA A 111 -20.69 -29.10 -4.38
CA ALA A 111 -20.28 -30.27 -5.18
C ALA A 111 -19.13 -29.95 -6.16
N ASN A 112 -18.27 -30.95 -6.35
CA ASN A 112 -16.95 -30.96 -6.99
C ASN A 112 -16.96 -30.93 -8.54
N VAL A 113 -15.83 -30.56 -9.16
CA VAL A 113 -14.87 -31.48 -9.85
C VAL A 113 -13.85 -30.67 -10.68
N ALA A 114 -12.61 -31.18 -10.69
CA ALA A 114 -11.46 -30.85 -11.54
C ALA A 114 -10.57 -29.69 -11.09
N MET A 115 -9.44 -30.02 -10.46
CA MET A 115 -8.08 -29.61 -10.84
C MET A 115 -7.10 -30.32 -9.91
N GLU A 116 -6.98 -31.64 -10.09
CA GLU A 116 -5.84 -32.44 -9.67
C GLU A 116 -4.86 -32.42 -10.84
N ASP A 117 -3.62 -31.95 -10.62
CA ASP A 117 -2.39 -32.38 -11.33
C ASP A 117 -1.16 -31.51 -11.01
N GLY A 118 -0.94 -31.09 -9.75
CA GLY A 118 0.27 -30.29 -9.47
C GLY A 118 0.78 -30.19 -8.03
N ALA A 119 0.27 -30.99 -7.09
CA ALA A 119 0.63 -30.84 -5.67
C ALA A 119 1.02 -32.18 -5.02
N GLU A 120 1.99 -32.87 -5.62
CA GLU A 120 2.59 -34.07 -5.04
C GLU A 120 4.10 -33.90 -4.86
N GLU A 121 4.51 -32.89 -4.09
CA GLU A 121 5.80 -32.92 -3.41
C GLU A 121 5.76 -31.98 -2.20
N VAL A 122 6.33 -32.43 -1.08
CA VAL A 122 6.43 -31.73 0.22
C VAL A 122 5.22 -31.89 1.17
N ARG A 123 4.97 -33.13 1.60
CA ARG A 123 4.38 -33.41 2.93
C ARG A 123 5.37 -34.20 3.78
N GLY A 124 5.75 -33.65 4.93
CA GLY A 124 6.68 -34.32 5.85
C GLY A 124 6.67 -33.73 7.25
N SER A 125 5.67 -34.14 8.05
CA SER A 125 5.66 -34.27 9.52
C SER A 125 5.40 -33.06 10.44
N SER A 126 4.27 -33.13 11.16
CA SER A 126 4.02 -32.53 12.47
C SER A 126 3.30 -33.55 13.35
N PRO A 127 3.59 -33.64 14.66
CA PRO A 127 2.53 -34.02 15.60
C PRO A 127 2.64 -33.29 16.97
N PHE A 128 1.52 -32.80 17.52
CA PHE A 128 0.96 -33.22 18.83
C PHE A 128 -0.29 -32.42 19.28
N SER A 129 -1.13 -33.05 20.12
CA SER A 129 -2.40 -32.55 20.71
C SER A 129 -2.38 -32.61 22.27
N PRO A 130 -3.30 -31.95 23.02
CA PRO A 130 -3.07 -31.43 24.40
C PRO A 130 -3.81 -32.16 25.56
N PRO A 131 -3.63 -31.75 26.85
CA PRO A 131 -4.50 -32.13 27.98
C PRO A 131 -5.20 -30.94 28.73
N PRO A 132 -6.17 -31.21 29.66
CA PRO A 132 -7.30 -30.34 30.04
C PRO A 132 -7.12 -29.55 31.39
N PRO A 133 -8.11 -28.74 31.86
CA PRO A 133 -7.89 -27.48 32.60
C PRO A 133 -8.11 -27.56 34.13
N THR A 134 -7.66 -26.52 34.86
CA THR A 134 -8.20 -26.20 36.20
C THR A 134 -8.12 -24.71 36.57
N GLU A 135 -9.27 -24.17 36.99
CA GLU A 135 -9.63 -23.04 37.89
C GLU A 135 -9.15 -21.57 37.69
N MET A 136 -10.14 -20.74 37.30
CA MET A 136 -10.73 -19.54 37.97
C MET A 136 -9.86 -18.37 38.50
N GLN A 137 -9.89 -17.21 37.81
CA GLN A 137 -10.05 -15.87 38.44
C GLN A 137 -10.33 -14.69 37.46
N ARG A 138 -11.36 -13.89 37.83
CA ARG A 138 -11.84 -12.54 37.44
C ARG A 138 -11.27 -11.83 36.18
N PRO A 139 -12.12 -11.28 35.27
CA PRO A 139 -11.67 -10.74 33.99
C PRO A 139 -11.10 -9.31 34.10
N ARG A 140 -9.80 -9.18 33.85
CA ARG A 140 -9.26 -8.10 32.99
C ARG A 140 -9.55 -8.50 31.53
N PRO A 141 -9.40 -7.65 30.49
CA PRO A 141 -9.37 -8.16 29.12
C PRO A 141 -8.18 -9.13 29.02
N ILE A 142 -8.48 -10.40 29.19
CA ILE A 142 -7.54 -11.51 29.09
C ILE A 142 -7.63 -11.90 27.63
N ILE A 143 -6.57 -11.61 26.87
CA ILE A 143 -6.31 -12.43 25.69
C ILE A 143 -5.98 -13.79 26.29
N THR A 144 -6.94 -14.72 26.26
CA THR A 144 -6.78 -16.09 26.79
C THR A 144 -6.01 -16.91 25.77
N SER A 145 -4.82 -16.43 25.41
CA SER A 145 -3.85 -17.13 24.59
C SER A 145 -2.66 -17.49 25.45
N THR A 146 -2.18 -18.71 25.35
CA THR A 146 -0.87 -19.12 25.86
C THR A 146 0.21 -18.24 25.21
N THR A 147 0.52 -17.08 25.81
CA THR A 147 1.53 -16.17 25.26
C THR A 147 2.90 -16.75 25.54
N LYS A 148 3.62 -17.14 24.49
CA LYS A 148 4.98 -17.64 24.63
C LYS A 148 5.98 -16.54 24.32
N ALA A 149 6.89 -16.30 25.25
CA ALA A 149 8.07 -15.48 24.99
C ALA A 149 9.03 -16.24 24.06
N VAL A 150 9.38 -15.63 22.93
CA VAL A 150 10.31 -16.21 21.95
C VAL A 150 11.38 -15.19 21.56
N LEU A 151 12.57 -15.67 21.20
CA LEU A 151 13.63 -14.83 20.65
C LEU A 151 13.33 -14.53 19.17
N ASN A 152 13.47 -13.26 18.80
CA ASN A 152 13.21 -12.81 17.44
C ASN A 152 14.53 -12.64 16.65
N PHE A 153 14.80 -13.57 15.75
CA PHE A 153 15.98 -13.57 14.87
C PHE A 153 15.64 -13.22 13.41
N CYS A 154 14.42 -12.79 13.12
CA CYS A 154 13.95 -12.50 11.76
C CYS A 154 13.29 -11.10 11.65
N SER A 155 13.74 -10.15 12.46
CA SER A 155 13.31 -8.76 12.41
C SER A 155 14.39 -7.87 11.80
N ASN A 156 13.97 -6.90 11.00
CA ASN A 156 14.83 -5.86 10.43
C ASN A 156 15.16 -4.74 11.45
N ASN A 157 14.93 -4.99 12.74
CA ASN A 157 15.20 -4.05 13.82
C ASN A 157 16.68 -4.10 14.25
N TYR A 158 17.58 -3.86 13.31
CA TYR A 158 19.04 -4.07 13.47
C TYR A 158 19.64 -3.37 14.69
N LEU A 159 19.15 -2.17 15.01
CA LEU A 159 19.65 -1.34 16.12
C LEU A 159 18.75 -1.38 17.36
N GLY A 160 17.69 -2.19 17.39
CA GLY A 160 16.77 -2.25 18.52
C GLY A 160 15.90 -0.99 18.71
N MET A 161 15.73 -0.18 17.66
CA MET A 161 15.09 1.14 17.77
C MET A 161 13.56 1.09 17.77
N SER A 162 12.92 0.04 17.25
CA SER A 162 11.45 -0.03 17.10
C SER A 162 10.65 0.17 18.40
N ASN A 163 11.24 -0.10 19.57
CA ASN A 163 10.61 0.11 20.89
C ASN A 163 11.52 0.91 21.85
N HIS A 164 12.42 1.74 21.30
CA HIS A 164 13.31 2.54 22.13
C HIS A 164 12.50 3.61 22.91
N PRO A 165 12.65 3.76 24.25
CA PRO A 165 11.82 4.65 25.06
C PRO A 165 11.73 6.09 24.54
N ALA A 166 12.88 6.65 24.13
CA ALA A 166 12.92 8.00 23.57
C ALA A 166 12.10 8.16 22.27
N LEU A 167 11.98 7.13 21.44
CA LEU A 167 11.16 7.16 20.23
C LEU A 167 9.68 7.02 20.56
N VAL A 168 9.33 6.18 21.54
CA VAL A 168 7.97 6.05 22.04
C VAL A 168 7.47 7.39 22.61
N ASP A 169 8.30 8.07 23.40
CA ASP A 169 7.93 9.36 23.99
C ASP A 169 7.85 10.47 22.92
N ALA A 170 8.74 10.47 21.93
CA ALA A 170 8.65 11.38 20.79
C ALA A 170 7.37 11.16 19.96
N ALA A 171 6.96 9.91 19.75
CA ALA A 171 5.74 9.57 19.04
C ALA A 171 4.48 10.03 19.80
N LYS A 172 4.42 9.83 21.12
CA LYS A 172 3.32 10.35 21.97
C LYS A 172 3.22 11.88 21.87
N CYS A 173 4.34 12.58 22.00
CA CYS A 173 4.37 14.03 21.88
C CYS A 173 3.91 14.50 20.48
N ALA A 174 4.29 13.78 19.42
CA ALA A 174 3.83 14.08 18.07
C ALA A 174 2.31 13.90 17.93
N LEU A 175 1.72 12.87 18.54
CA LEU A 175 0.26 12.68 18.54
C LEU A 175 -0.47 13.85 19.22
N ASP A 176 0.04 14.33 20.36
CA ASP A 176 -0.56 15.45 21.09
C ASP A 176 -0.48 16.78 20.32
N THR A 177 0.60 16.96 19.53
CA THR A 177 0.88 18.25 18.86
C THR A 177 0.46 18.30 17.39
N HIS A 178 0.41 17.16 16.69
CA HIS A 178 0.17 17.07 15.25
C HIS A 178 -1.06 16.22 14.89
N GLY A 179 -1.68 15.56 15.88
CA GLY A 179 -2.80 14.66 15.67
C GLY A 179 -2.37 13.28 15.14
N HIS A 180 -3.37 12.41 14.90
CA HIS A 180 -3.12 11.04 14.47
C HIS A 180 -2.85 10.91 12.96
N GLY A 181 -3.64 11.58 12.12
CA GLY A 181 -3.56 11.47 10.67
C GLY A 181 -4.04 12.73 9.98
N LEU A 182 -3.59 12.92 8.74
CA LEU A 182 -3.85 14.14 7.97
C LEU A 182 -5.01 14.02 6.99
N ALA A 183 -5.47 12.79 6.70
CA ALA A 183 -6.57 12.50 5.78
C ALA A 183 -6.46 13.23 4.42
N SER A 184 -5.24 13.50 3.96
CA SER A 184 -4.96 14.29 2.77
C SER A 184 -3.58 14.01 2.20
N VAL A 185 -3.40 14.28 0.91
CA VAL A 185 -2.10 14.22 0.22
C VAL A 185 -1.28 15.48 0.47
N ARG A 186 0.04 15.38 0.26
CA ARG A 186 1.02 16.43 0.57
C ARG A 186 0.66 17.80 0.01
N PHE A 187 0.22 17.89 -1.24
CA PHE A 187 0.02 19.17 -1.93
C PHE A 187 -1.29 19.89 -1.57
N ILE A 188 -2.28 19.22 -0.96
CA ILE A 188 -3.57 19.82 -0.61
C ILE A 188 -3.51 20.37 0.81
N CYS A 189 -3.53 19.49 1.80
CA CYS A 189 -3.43 19.85 3.23
C CYS A 189 -2.74 18.75 4.06
N GLY A 190 -1.97 17.87 3.41
CA GLY A 190 -1.24 16.78 4.05
C GLY A 190 0.22 17.10 4.40
N THR A 191 0.66 18.36 4.36
CA THR A 191 2.03 18.73 4.73
C THR A 191 2.04 19.54 6.03
N GLN A 192 2.65 18.97 7.08
CA GLN A 192 2.98 19.68 8.32
C GLN A 192 4.48 20.03 8.39
N ASP A 193 4.86 20.88 9.33
CA ASP A 193 6.25 21.28 9.61
C ASP A 193 7.17 20.08 9.92
N ILE A 194 6.66 19.05 10.61
CA ILE A 194 7.41 17.82 10.91
C ILE A 194 7.87 17.07 9.65
N HIS A 195 7.11 17.12 8.55
CA HIS A 195 7.48 16.50 7.27
C HIS A 195 8.70 17.18 6.67
N GLN A 196 8.63 18.51 6.52
CA GLN A 196 9.75 19.30 5.98
C GLN A 196 10.99 19.25 6.88
N ARG A 197 10.81 19.15 8.20
CA ARG A 197 11.92 18.97 9.14
C ARG A 197 12.57 17.59 8.96
N LEU A 198 11.80 16.54 8.75
CA LEU A 198 12.32 15.20 8.48
C LEU A 198 13.05 15.15 7.13
N GLU A 199 12.46 15.68 6.06
CA GLU A 199 13.07 15.75 4.73
C GLU A 199 14.45 16.43 4.77
N ARG A 200 14.54 17.60 5.40
CA ARG A 200 15.84 18.30 5.57
C ARG A 200 16.86 17.50 6.38
N LYS A 201 16.43 16.78 7.41
CA LYS A 201 17.33 15.93 8.21
C LYS A 201 17.84 14.74 7.40
N ILE A 202 16.99 14.10 6.61
CA ILE A 202 17.36 12.99 5.73
C ILE A 202 18.34 13.49 4.65
N ALA A 203 18.02 14.60 3.98
CA ALA A 203 18.89 15.21 2.98
C ALA A 203 20.28 15.52 3.55
N ALA A 204 20.34 16.13 4.74
CA ALA A 204 21.59 16.42 5.43
C ALA A 204 22.37 15.16 5.81
N PHE A 205 21.68 14.11 6.29
CA PHE A 205 22.31 12.84 6.66
C PHE A 205 22.99 12.16 5.47
N HIS A 206 22.34 12.15 4.30
CA HIS A 206 22.90 11.57 3.08
C HIS A 206 23.79 12.52 2.27
N GLY A 207 24.00 13.77 2.73
CA GLY A 207 24.73 14.79 1.99
C GLY A 207 24.11 15.12 0.63
N LYS A 208 22.77 15.11 0.54
CA LYS A 208 22.00 15.42 -0.67
C LYS A 208 21.37 16.81 -0.59
N ALA A 209 20.97 17.34 -1.74
CA ALA A 209 20.36 18.67 -1.83
C ALA A 209 18.97 18.71 -1.18
N ASP A 210 18.19 17.65 -1.33
CA ASP A 210 16.83 17.55 -0.78
C ASP A 210 16.42 16.08 -0.59
N ALA A 211 15.27 15.85 0.05
CA ALA A 211 14.66 14.53 0.21
C ALA A 211 13.13 14.63 0.10
N ILE A 212 12.48 13.55 -0.33
CA ILE A 212 11.03 13.44 -0.46
C ILE A 212 10.53 12.22 0.31
N LEU A 213 9.46 12.40 1.10
CA LEU A 213 8.86 11.31 1.88
C LEU A 213 7.79 10.54 1.09
N TYR A 214 7.87 9.22 1.19
CA TYR A 214 6.85 8.27 0.76
C TYR A 214 6.37 7.44 1.96
N PRO A 215 5.17 6.83 1.91
CA PRO A 215 4.67 5.95 2.98
C PRO A 215 5.55 4.72 3.22
N SER A 216 6.23 4.22 2.19
CA SER A 216 7.18 3.11 2.29
C SER A 216 8.30 3.22 1.23
N CYS A 217 9.40 2.48 1.45
CA CYS A 217 10.48 2.30 0.47
C CYS A 217 9.97 1.57 -0.79
N PHE A 218 8.89 0.79 -0.67
CA PHE A 218 8.24 0.15 -1.81
C PHE A 218 7.60 1.20 -2.73
N ASP A 219 6.82 2.14 -2.16
CA ASP A 219 6.19 3.23 -2.90
C ASP A 219 7.22 4.20 -3.49
N ALA A 220 8.29 4.49 -2.75
CA ALA A 220 9.37 5.35 -3.21
C ALA A 220 10.02 4.79 -4.50
N ASN A 221 10.35 3.50 -4.50
CA ASN A 221 10.92 2.82 -5.66
C ASN A 221 9.93 2.74 -6.82
N ALA A 222 8.67 2.38 -6.53
CA ALA A 222 7.62 2.29 -7.55
C ALA A 222 7.38 3.63 -8.25
N GLY A 223 7.38 4.74 -7.50
CA GLY A 223 7.13 6.09 -8.00
C GLY A 223 8.33 6.79 -8.64
N LEU A 224 9.54 6.22 -8.57
CA LEU A 224 10.75 6.89 -9.03
C LEU A 224 10.92 6.83 -10.57
N PHE A 225 10.90 5.61 -11.13
CA PHE A 225 11.38 5.38 -12.50
C PHE A 225 10.47 6.02 -13.56
N GLU A 226 9.16 5.89 -13.43
CA GLU A 226 8.20 6.50 -14.35
C GLU A 226 8.24 8.03 -14.29
N ALA A 227 8.55 8.62 -13.13
CA ALA A 227 8.58 10.06 -12.96
C ALA A 227 9.76 10.75 -13.66
N ILE A 228 10.90 10.06 -13.84
CA ILE A 228 12.14 10.66 -14.34
C ILE A 228 12.63 10.10 -15.68
N LEU A 229 12.06 8.98 -16.16
CA LEU A 229 12.49 8.31 -17.39
C LEU A 229 11.34 8.18 -18.38
N THR A 230 11.69 8.16 -19.67
CA THR A 230 10.76 7.97 -20.79
C THR A 230 11.18 6.76 -21.65
N GLU A 231 10.46 6.50 -22.73
CA GLU A 231 10.79 5.44 -23.70
C GLU A 231 12.12 5.66 -24.45
N GLU A 232 12.68 6.88 -24.41
CA GLU A 232 13.99 7.21 -24.99
C GLU A 232 15.16 6.82 -24.06
N ASP A 233 14.85 6.38 -22.83
CA ASP A 233 15.83 6.09 -21.79
C ASP A 233 16.01 4.58 -21.57
N ALA A 234 17.01 4.19 -20.78
CA ALA A 234 17.27 2.80 -20.43
C ALA A 234 17.57 2.63 -18.93
N VAL A 235 17.01 1.58 -18.33
CA VAL A 235 17.32 1.12 -16.97
C VAL A 235 18.08 -0.19 -17.04
N ILE A 236 19.23 -0.24 -16.37
CA ILE A 236 20.11 -1.40 -16.25
C ILE A 236 20.02 -1.89 -14.80
N SER A 237 19.27 -2.98 -14.58
CA SER A 237 18.93 -3.51 -13.26
C SER A 237 19.73 -4.77 -12.92
N ASP A 238 20.19 -4.88 -11.67
CA ASP A 238 20.71 -6.14 -11.13
C ASP A 238 19.62 -7.23 -11.18
N ALA A 239 20.05 -8.50 -11.29
CA ALA A 239 19.13 -9.62 -11.35
C ALA A 239 18.45 -9.94 -10.02
N LEU A 240 19.07 -9.59 -8.89
CA LEU A 240 18.55 -9.84 -7.54
C LEU A 240 17.98 -8.60 -6.85
N ASN A 241 17.77 -7.51 -7.59
CA ASN A 241 17.13 -6.31 -7.06
C ASN A 241 15.79 -6.63 -6.37
N HIS A 242 15.50 -5.88 -5.32
CA HIS A 242 14.27 -6.02 -4.57
C HIS A 242 13.02 -5.83 -5.45
N ALA A 243 11.94 -6.53 -5.10
CA ALA A 243 10.70 -6.55 -5.89
C ALA A 243 10.13 -5.15 -6.17
N SER A 244 10.29 -4.20 -5.23
CA SER A 244 9.85 -2.81 -5.41
C SER A 244 10.54 -2.09 -6.56
N ILE A 245 11.85 -2.33 -6.76
CA ILE A 245 12.61 -1.78 -7.89
C ILE A 245 12.09 -2.39 -9.18
N ILE A 246 11.92 -3.72 -9.20
CA ILE A 246 11.41 -4.45 -10.37
C ILE A 246 10.04 -3.91 -10.77
N ASP A 247 9.12 -3.74 -9.82
CA ASP A 247 7.78 -3.25 -10.10
C ASP A 247 7.79 -1.78 -10.57
N GLY A 248 8.62 -0.92 -9.97
CA GLY A 248 8.80 0.45 -10.45
C GLY A 248 9.34 0.53 -11.88
N ILE A 249 10.33 -0.31 -12.22
CA ILE A 249 10.86 -0.41 -13.59
C ILE A 249 9.80 -0.93 -14.55
N ARG A 250 8.88 -1.80 -14.11
CA ARG A 250 7.80 -2.33 -14.96
C ARG A 250 6.72 -1.29 -15.26
N LEU A 251 6.52 -0.30 -14.39
CA LEU A 251 5.64 0.84 -14.65
C LEU A 251 6.25 1.84 -15.64
N CYS A 252 7.59 1.92 -15.69
CA CYS A 252 8.32 2.77 -16.60
C CYS A 252 8.35 2.23 -18.05
N LYS A 253 8.38 3.14 -19.04
CA LYS A 253 8.50 2.81 -20.47
C LYS A 253 9.93 2.65 -20.97
N ALA A 254 10.93 2.98 -20.16
CA ALA A 254 12.34 2.91 -20.52
C ALA A 254 12.74 1.49 -20.96
N LYS A 255 13.75 1.39 -21.83
CA LYS A 255 14.33 0.09 -22.21
C LYS A 255 14.88 -0.61 -20.96
N ARG A 256 14.39 -1.82 -20.70
CA ARG A 256 14.77 -2.60 -19.51
C ARG A 256 15.87 -3.58 -19.88
N LEU A 257 17.03 -3.43 -19.26
CA LEU A 257 18.17 -4.31 -19.40
C LEU A 257 18.51 -4.91 -18.05
N ARG A 258 18.74 -6.22 -18.01
CA ARG A 258 19.14 -6.93 -16.79
C ARG A 258 20.58 -7.41 -16.94
N TYR A 259 21.39 -7.22 -15.91
CA TYR A 259 22.72 -7.81 -15.81
C TYR A 259 22.74 -8.90 -14.74
N HIS A 260 23.78 -9.73 -14.72
CA HIS A 260 23.90 -10.83 -13.77
C HIS A 260 24.28 -10.24 -12.41
N HIS A 261 23.82 -10.85 -11.34
CA HIS A 261 24.03 -10.32 -10.00
C HIS A 261 25.51 -10.07 -9.70
N ALA A 262 25.83 -8.84 -9.29
CA ALA A 262 27.18 -8.36 -9.02
C ALA A 262 28.21 -8.55 -10.16
N ASP A 263 27.76 -8.77 -11.41
CA ASP A 263 28.62 -9.00 -12.57
C ASP A 263 28.89 -7.69 -13.33
N MET A 264 30.08 -7.13 -13.11
CA MET A 264 30.51 -5.87 -13.71
C MET A 264 30.82 -5.97 -15.22
N GLU A 265 31.19 -7.16 -15.70
CA GLU A 265 31.42 -7.39 -17.13
C GLU A 265 30.09 -7.39 -17.87
N HIS A 266 29.09 -8.10 -17.34
CA HIS A 266 27.75 -8.12 -17.91
C HIS A 266 27.04 -6.76 -17.80
N LEU A 267 27.28 -6.02 -16.71
CA LEU A 267 26.84 -4.63 -16.57
C LEU A 267 27.43 -3.74 -17.67
N GLU A 268 28.74 -3.83 -17.93
CA GLU A 268 29.41 -3.08 -19.00
C GLU A 268 28.81 -3.41 -20.38
N GLN A 269 28.54 -4.69 -20.65
CA GLN A 269 27.87 -5.11 -21.89
C GLN A 269 26.47 -4.48 -22.04
N ARG A 270 25.67 -4.42 -20.97
CA ARG A 270 24.35 -3.76 -20.99
C ARG A 270 24.46 -2.25 -21.17
N LEU A 271 25.47 -1.61 -20.57
CA LEU A 271 25.72 -0.18 -20.77
C LEU A 271 26.11 0.14 -22.22
N VAL A 272 26.90 -0.72 -22.87
CA VAL A 272 27.22 -0.60 -24.31
C VAL A 272 25.98 -0.80 -25.17
N GLU A 273 25.11 -1.77 -24.82
CA GLU A 273 23.85 -2.01 -25.52
C GLU A 273 22.86 -0.82 -25.38
N ALA A 274 22.93 -0.09 -24.28
CA ALA A 274 22.11 1.09 -24.01
C ALA A 274 22.71 2.41 -24.51
N LYS A 275 23.85 2.40 -25.22
CA LYS A 275 24.60 3.62 -25.57
C LYS A 275 23.79 4.69 -26.31
N ASP A 276 22.76 4.28 -27.05
CA ASP A 276 21.92 5.18 -27.85
C ASP A 276 20.72 5.73 -27.06
N ALA A 277 20.54 5.32 -25.80
CA ALA A 277 19.51 5.85 -24.91
C ALA A 277 19.90 7.25 -24.41
N ARG A 278 18.91 8.14 -24.31
CA ARG A 278 19.09 9.52 -23.87
C ARG A 278 19.60 9.58 -22.43
N VAL A 279 18.95 8.87 -21.52
CA VAL A 279 19.42 8.64 -20.13
C VAL A 279 19.65 7.15 -19.90
N ARG A 280 20.74 6.83 -19.21
CA ARG A 280 21.05 5.48 -18.74
C ARG A 280 21.07 5.50 -17.22
N LEU A 281 20.27 4.67 -16.59
CA LEU A 281 20.20 4.54 -15.14
C LEU A 281 20.57 3.13 -14.72
N ILE A 282 21.63 2.98 -13.93
CA ILE A 282 21.95 1.73 -13.26
C ILE A 282 21.15 1.68 -11.96
N ALA A 283 20.41 0.59 -11.73
CA ALA A 283 19.62 0.38 -10.52
C ALA A 283 20.14 -0.88 -9.78
N THR A 284 20.47 -0.73 -8.51
CA THR A 284 20.98 -1.81 -7.65
C THR A 284 20.50 -1.65 -6.21
N ASP A 285 20.24 -2.75 -5.50
CA ASP A 285 20.26 -2.76 -4.04
C ASP A 285 21.69 -2.44 -3.56
N GLY A 286 21.82 -1.82 -2.39
CA GLY A 286 23.09 -1.59 -1.71
C GLY A 286 23.54 -2.84 -0.95
N VAL A 287 22.61 -3.46 -0.21
CA VAL A 287 22.76 -4.77 0.44
C VAL A 287 21.60 -5.66 -0.01
N PHE A 288 21.91 -6.85 -0.53
CA PHE A 288 20.87 -7.74 -1.06
C PHE A 288 20.16 -8.46 0.08
N SER A 289 18.85 -8.21 0.23
CA SER A 289 18.06 -8.59 1.41
C SER A 289 18.04 -10.09 1.75
N MET A 290 18.15 -10.96 0.75
CA MET A 290 18.04 -12.42 0.94
C MET A 290 19.40 -13.11 1.12
N ASP A 291 20.45 -12.58 0.49
CA ASP A 291 21.78 -13.17 0.46
C ASP A 291 22.77 -12.48 1.42
N GLY A 292 22.52 -11.20 1.74
CA GLY A 292 23.31 -10.41 2.68
C GLY A 292 24.64 -9.89 2.14
N ASP A 293 24.91 -10.07 0.85
CA ASP A 293 26.08 -9.50 0.18
C ASP A 293 25.87 -8.02 -0.16
N VAL A 294 26.99 -7.34 -0.42
CA VAL A 294 27.04 -5.88 -0.64
C VAL A 294 27.39 -5.61 -2.09
N ALA A 295 26.64 -4.72 -2.74
CA ALA A 295 26.90 -4.36 -4.12
C ALA A 295 28.31 -3.77 -4.30
N PRO A 296 29.01 -4.06 -5.42
CA PRO A 296 30.33 -3.51 -5.71
C PRO A 296 30.23 -2.04 -6.19
N LEU A 297 29.71 -1.15 -5.33
CA LEU A 297 29.35 0.24 -5.66
C LEU A 297 30.51 1.04 -6.26
N ARG A 298 31.76 0.79 -5.83
CA ARG A 298 32.94 1.45 -6.39
C ARG A 298 33.10 1.15 -7.89
N ASP A 299 32.79 -0.07 -8.30
CA ASP A 299 32.96 -0.54 -9.67
C ASP A 299 31.78 -0.12 -10.53
N ILE A 300 30.57 -0.18 -9.96
CA ILE A 300 29.35 0.37 -10.56
C ILE A 300 29.51 1.85 -10.86
N VAL A 301 29.95 2.67 -9.89
CA VAL A 301 30.17 4.12 -10.08
C VAL A 301 31.26 4.38 -11.11
N ARG A 302 32.31 3.55 -11.16
CA ARG A 302 33.38 3.66 -12.18
C ARG A 302 32.83 3.40 -13.58
N LEU A 303 32.01 2.36 -13.76
CA LEU A 303 31.32 2.06 -15.01
C LEU A 303 30.34 3.17 -15.39
N ALA A 304 29.53 3.62 -14.45
CA ALA A 304 28.58 4.71 -14.65
C ALA A 304 29.26 5.97 -15.19
N ARG A 305 30.41 6.37 -14.60
CA ARG A 305 31.19 7.51 -15.10
C ARG A 305 31.78 7.28 -16.48
N ARG A 306 32.31 6.08 -16.76
CA ARG A 306 32.89 5.75 -18.08
C ARG A 306 31.84 5.79 -19.19
N HIS A 307 30.62 5.39 -18.87
CA HIS A 307 29.52 5.32 -19.81
C HIS A 307 28.54 6.49 -19.69
N ASP A 308 28.80 7.54 -18.90
CA ASP A 308 27.85 8.65 -18.71
C ASP A 308 26.42 8.17 -18.34
N ALA A 309 26.36 7.33 -17.31
CA ALA A 309 25.13 6.81 -16.72
C ALA A 309 24.93 7.33 -15.29
N LEU A 310 23.67 7.45 -14.90
CA LEU A 310 23.25 7.71 -13.53
C LEU A 310 23.27 6.42 -12.71
N VAL A 311 23.37 6.56 -11.39
CA VAL A 311 23.32 5.43 -10.45
C VAL A 311 22.21 5.70 -9.44
N PHE A 312 21.27 4.76 -9.37
CA PHE A 312 20.28 4.62 -8.32
C PHE A 312 20.71 3.45 -7.41
N VAL A 313 20.72 3.69 -6.10
CA VAL A 313 21.04 2.69 -5.08
C VAL A 313 19.91 2.67 -4.06
N ASP A 314 19.36 1.49 -3.80
CA ASP A 314 18.43 1.26 -2.69
C ASP A 314 19.22 0.84 -1.43
N GLU A 315 19.23 1.70 -0.40
CA GLU A 315 19.94 1.48 0.87
C GLU A 315 18.96 1.09 2.01
N CYS A 316 17.81 0.52 1.64
CA CYS A 316 16.97 -0.29 2.52
C CYS A 316 17.68 -1.64 2.82
#